data_AF-A0A3D2PVG7-F1
#
_entry.id   AF-A0A3D2PVG7-F1
#
_cell.length_a   1.000
_cell.length_b   1.000
_cell.length_c   1.000
_cell.angle_alpha   90.00
_cell.angle_beta   90.00
_cell.angle_gamma   90.00
#
_symmetry.space_group_name_H-M   'P 1'
#
loop_
_entity.id
_entity.type
_entity.pdbx_description
1 polymer ?
#
loop_
_entity_poly.entity_id
_entity_poly.type
_entity_poly.pdbx_seq_one_letter_code
_entity_poly.pdbx_strand_id
1 'polypeptide(L)'
;MNEPVTKELVIHKIKHNLRRLRTSIKWIIFSVLSGLLIGMVGIAFYFGMTWVTDTRTSYPWLIFFLPLGGIVIVLLYHLLHDEKDTGTNLVLSAIHSGDEIPLRMAPLIFLSTLITHLFGGSAGREGAALQLGGSIGNSLGRLFRFDEKDKHIMIMCGMSAAFSALFGTPMAAAIFPLEVVSVGIMHYSALVPCVISALVAHGLALYFNITPPSFTILEIPEFGISSAVTVTILAILCALVSVLFCISLHYSEALYRKFIKNPYLRAAAGGCIIIVLTLLVGNQDYNGTGVNIISKCFDGTVAPEAFLLKIIFTALTLGAGFKGGEIVPTFFIGASFGCLFGTLTGFSPTLCAAIGMAAIFCGVTNSPITSLLISFEMFGFAAMPFLLLAIAFSYMLSGYYGLYRSQKIMYSKFKTSYINKQTH
;
A
#
# COMPACT_ATOMS: atom_id res chain seq x y z
N MET A 1 -22.92 -59.92 -4.12
CA MET A 1 -21.74 -59.05 -4.09
C MET A 1 -22.21 -57.63 -4.40
N ASN A 2 -21.73 -56.62 -3.65
CA ASN A 2 -22.00 -55.17 -3.75
C ASN A 2 -23.27 -54.61 -3.09
N GLU A 3 -23.18 -54.20 -1.81
CA GLU A 3 -23.75 -52.93 -1.30
C GLU A 3 -23.34 -52.59 0.18
N PRO A 4 -22.07 -52.23 0.47
CA PRO A 4 -21.75 -51.43 1.67
C PRO A 4 -21.30 -49.99 1.35
N VAL A 5 -21.15 -49.63 0.08
CA VAL A 5 -20.49 -48.39 -0.36
C VAL A 5 -21.33 -47.12 -0.09
N THR A 6 -22.67 -47.20 -0.07
CA THR A 6 -23.57 -46.03 0.03
C THR A 6 -23.63 -45.39 1.42
N LYS A 7 -23.70 -46.18 2.49
CA LYS A 7 -23.82 -45.65 3.87
C LYS A 7 -22.52 -45.00 4.34
N GLU A 8 -21.37 -45.61 4.02
CA GLU A 8 -20.05 -45.04 4.30
C GLU A 8 -19.79 -43.76 3.52
N LEU A 9 -20.22 -43.69 2.23
CA LEU A 9 -20.13 -42.47 1.43
C LEU A 9 -20.98 -41.33 2.01
N VAL A 10 -22.18 -41.64 2.49
CA VAL A 10 -23.09 -40.64 3.09
C VAL A 10 -22.51 -40.13 4.41
N ILE A 11 -22.03 -41.03 5.28
CA ILE A 11 -21.37 -40.63 6.55
C ILE A 11 -20.10 -39.81 6.28
N HIS A 12 -19.31 -40.18 5.27
CA HIS A 12 -18.13 -39.43 4.85
C HIS A 12 -18.51 -38.03 4.34
N LYS A 13 -19.51 -37.90 3.48
CA LYS A 13 -20.04 -36.61 3.00
C LYS A 13 -20.58 -35.74 4.13
N ILE A 14 -21.33 -36.31 5.09
CA ILE A 14 -21.86 -35.58 6.24
C ILE A 14 -20.72 -35.06 7.11
N LYS A 15 -19.75 -35.92 7.49
CA LYS A 15 -18.58 -35.50 8.29
C LYS A 15 -17.77 -34.40 7.59
N HIS A 16 -17.58 -34.52 6.29
CA HIS A 16 -16.86 -33.54 5.49
C HIS A 16 -17.60 -32.19 5.41
N ASN A 17 -18.92 -32.22 5.20
CA ASN A 17 -19.75 -31.00 5.19
C ASN A 17 -19.81 -30.34 6.57
N LEU A 18 -19.88 -31.12 7.66
CA LEU A 18 -19.84 -30.57 9.02
C LEU A 18 -18.51 -29.87 9.32
N ARG A 19 -17.38 -30.47 8.88
CA ARG A 19 -16.06 -29.83 9.01
C ARG A 19 -15.99 -28.53 8.21
N ARG A 20 -16.47 -28.53 6.96
CA ARG A 20 -16.56 -27.31 6.14
C ARG A 20 -17.39 -26.23 6.82
N LEU A 21 -18.58 -26.56 7.31
CA LEU A 21 -19.45 -25.62 8.01
C LEU A 21 -18.76 -25.04 9.26
N ARG A 22 -18.12 -25.88 10.08
CA ARG A 22 -17.37 -25.44 11.27
C ARG A 22 -16.24 -24.48 10.89
N THR A 23 -15.49 -24.79 9.84
CA THR A 23 -14.42 -23.91 9.34
C THR A 23 -14.98 -22.59 8.80
N SER A 24 -16.09 -22.61 8.06
CA SER A 24 -16.74 -21.39 7.57
C SER A 24 -17.25 -20.52 8.71
N ILE A 25 -17.95 -21.09 9.71
CA ILE A 25 -18.44 -20.36 10.88
C ILE A 25 -17.27 -19.75 11.66
N LYS A 26 -16.20 -20.53 11.89
CA LYS A 26 -14.96 -20.03 12.49
C LYS A 26 -14.47 -18.78 11.76
N TRP A 27 -14.27 -18.88 10.44
CA TRP A 27 -13.74 -17.78 9.65
C TRP A 27 -14.65 -16.56 9.60
N ILE A 28 -15.97 -16.75 9.53
CA ILE A 28 -16.92 -15.63 9.61
C ILE A 28 -16.75 -14.87 10.93
N ILE A 29 -16.76 -15.56 12.07
CA ILE A 29 -16.66 -14.93 13.39
C ILE A 29 -15.35 -14.16 13.54
N PHE A 30 -14.22 -14.79 13.23
CA PHE A 30 -12.92 -14.15 13.43
C PHE A 30 -12.64 -13.04 12.42
N SER A 31 -13.20 -13.10 11.22
CA SER A 31 -13.07 -12.04 10.22
C SER A 31 -13.91 -10.82 10.58
N VAL A 32 -15.12 -11.01 11.12
CA VAL A 32 -15.93 -9.91 11.66
C VAL A 32 -15.21 -9.27 12.86
N LEU A 33 -14.69 -10.07 13.78
CA LEU A 33 -13.95 -9.57 14.94
C LEU A 33 -12.69 -8.80 14.53
N SER A 34 -11.93 -9.33 13.56
CA SER A 34 -10.77 -8.64 12.97
C SER A 34 -11.19 -7.31 12.33
N GLY A 35 -12.22 -7.34 11.47
CA GLY A 35 -12.76 -6.15 10.81
C GLY A 35 -13.22 -5.07 11.78
N LEU A 36 -13.87 -5.45 12.89
CA LEU A 36 -14.29 -4.53 13.93
C LEU A 36 -13.11 -3.95 14.70
N LEU A 37 -12.26 -4.80 15.30
CA LEU A 37 -11.17 -4.34 16.16
C LEU A 37 -10.13 -3.55 15.37
N ILE A 38 -9.66 -4.11 14.26
CA ILE A 38 -8.60 -3.49 13.45
C ILE A 38 -9.16 -2.33 12.63
N GLY A 39 -10.42 -2.41 12.19
CA GLY A 39 -11.13 -1.28 11.58
C GLY A 39 -11.20 -0.08 12.52
N MET A 40 -11.56 -0.27 13.79
CA MET A 40 -11.57 0.82 14.79
C MET A 40 -10.18 1.44 15.00
N VAL A 41 -9.11 0.64 15.02
CA VAL A 41 -7.75 1.18 15.10
C VAL A 41 -7.37 1.93 13.81
N GLY A 42 -7.78 1.43 12.65
CA GLY A 42 -7.60 2.12 11.35
C GLY A 42 -8.33 3.47 11.30
N ILE A 43 -9.53 3.56 11.88
CA ILE A 43 -10.32 4.79 12.01
C ILE A 43 -9.64 5.77 12.97
N ALA A 44 -9.16 5.30 14.12
CA ALA A 44 -8.38 6.15 15.02
C ALA A 44 -7.11 6.67 14.33
N PHE A 45 -6.46 5.84 13.51
CA PHE A 45 -5.31 6.24 12.73
C PHE A 45 -5.68 7.27 11.65
N TYR A 46 -6.82 7.10 10.98
CA TYR A 46 -7.37 8.09 10.05
C TYR A 46 -7.51 9.46 10.72
N PHE A 47 -8.21 9.54 11.85
CA PHE A 47 -8.43 10.81 12.55
C PHE A 47 -7.12 11.42 13.06
N GLY A 48 -6.21 10.60 13.56
CA GLY A 48 -4.87 11.07 13.93
C GLY A 48 -4.13 11.69 12.73
N MET A 49 -4.16 11.01 11.58
CA MET A 49 -3.53 11.48 10.34
C MET A 49 -4.13 12.79 9.84
N THR A 50 -5.46 12.92 9.88
CA THR A 50 -6.17 14.16 9.53
C THR A 50 -5.74 15.28 10.48
N TRP A 51 -5.77 15.04 11.79
CA TRP A 51 -5.40 16.03 12.80
C TRP A 51 -3.95 16.53 12.63
N VAL A 52 -2.96 15.65 12.44
CA VAL A 52 -1.57 16.09 12.22
C VAL A 52 -1.39 16.81 10.89
N THR A 53 -2.15 16.42 9.87
CA THR A 53 -2.10 17.07 8.55
C THR A 53 -2.67 18.49 8.62
N ASP A 54 -3.83 18.66 9.26
CA ASP A 54 -4.48 19.97 9.47
C ASP A 54 -3.66 20.88 10.37
N THR A 55 -3.02 20.31 11.38
CA THR A 55 -2.11 21.05 12.27
C THR A 55 -0.89 21.54 11.49
N ARG A 56 -0.27 20.68 10.66
CA ARG A 56 0.87 21.08 9.82
C ARG A 56 0.49 22.17 8.82
N THR A 57 -0.67 22.08 8.16
CA THR A 57 -1.11 23.08 7.19
C THR A 57 -1.43 24.41 7.87
N SER A 58 -2.00 24.38 9.07
CA SER A 58 -2.28 25.57 9.88
C SER A 58 -1.00 26.23 10.43
N TYR A 59 0.04 25.43 10.71
CA TYR A 59 1.31 25.88 11.26
C TYR A 59 2.51 25.41 10.41
N PRO A 60 2.75 25.99 9.22
CA PRO A 60 3.78 25.50 8.30
C PRO A 60 5.20 25.48 8.87
N TRP A 61 5.48 26.35 9.86
CA TRP A 61 6.77 26.43 10.55
C TRP A 61 7.11 25.17 11.36
N LEU A 62 6.14 24.29 11.65
CA LEU A 62 6.38 23.01 12.34
C LEU A 62 7.40 22.13 11.59
N ILE A 63 7.58 22.32 10.28
CA ILE A 63 8.59 21.60 9.50
C ILE A 63 10.01 21.73 10.06
N PHE A 64 10.34 22.84 10.73
CA PHE A 64 11.67 23.03 11.32
C PHE A 64 11.97 22.04 12.46
N PHE A 65 10.96 21.38 13.02
CA PHE A 65 11.11 20.30 14.00
C PHE A 65 11.24 18.91 13.38
N LEU A 66 11.24 18.76 12.06
CA LEU A 66 11.38 17.46 11.40
C LEU A 66 12.64 16.67 11.85
N PRO A 67 13.83 17.28 12.03
CA PRO A 67 15.00 16.59 12.58
C PRO A 67 14.76 16.02 13.97
N LEU A 68 14.09 16.79 14.84
CA LEU A 68 13.72 16.37 16.19
C LEU A 68 12.70 15.23 16.14
N GLY A 69 11.68 15.34 15.27
CA GLY A 69 10.72 14.27 15.01
C GLY A 69 11.40 12.96 14.60
N GLY A 70 12.40 13.03 13.72
CA GLY A 70 13.20 11.87 13.34
C GLY A 70 13.95 11.24 14.52
N ILE A 71 14.58 12.05 15.37
CA ILE A 71 15.24 11.57 16.60
C ILE A 71 14.24 10.88 17.54
N VAL A 72 13.06 11.47 17.74
CA VAL A 72 12.01 10.89 18.59
C VAL A 72 11.54 9.55 18.03
N ILE A 73 11.36 9.43 16.71
CA ILE A 73 11.00 8.15 16.08
C ILE A 73 12.06 7.09 16.38
N VAL A 74 13.34 7.39 16.16
CA VAL A 74 14.43 6.44 16.46
C VAL A 74 14.45 6.06 17.95
N LEU A 75 14.26 7.04 18.83
CA LEU A 75 14.20 6.83 20.28
C LEU A 75 13.06 5.89 20.67
N LEU A 76 11.86 6.08 20.12
CA LEU A 76 10.69 5.22 20.41
C LEU A 76 10.95 3.76 20.03
N TYR A 77 11.52 3.52 18.85
CA TYR A 77 11.87 2.16 18.40
C TYR A 77 13.00 1.54 19.25
N HIS A 78 13.95 2.35 19.71
CA HIS A 78 15.00 1.90 20.62
C HIS A 78 14.43 1.52 22.00
N LEU A 79 13.60 2.39 22.61
CA LEU A 79 12.98 2.14 23.92
C LEU A 79 12.08 0.90 23.94
N LEU A 80 11.37 0.65 22.84
CA LEU A 80 10.52 -0.54 22.69
C LEU A 80 11.26 -1.77 22.14
N HIS A 81 12.57 -1.70 21.96
CA HIS A 81 13.44 -2.79 21.49
C HIS A 81 13.02 -3.37 20.13
N ASP A 82 12.64 -2.51 19.18
CA ASP A 82 12.18 -2.86 17.84
C ASP A 82 13.07 -2.26 16.72
N GLU A 83 14.36 -2.08 17.00
CA GLU A 83 15.33 -1.44 16.10
C GLU A 83 15.51 -2.14 14.75
N LYS A 84 15.17 -3.42 14.67
CA LYS A 84 15.30 -4.26 13.47
C LYS A 84 14.03 -4.28 12.62
N ASP A 85 13.04 -3.45 12.94
CA ASP A 85 11.82 -3.32 12.16
C ASP A 85 12.13 -2.97 10.69
N THR A 86 11.70 -3.85 9.79
CA THR A 86 11.76 -3.66 8.33
C THR A 86 10.42 -3.21 7.75
N GLY A 87 9.47 -2.86 8.62
CA GLY A 87 8.14 -2.37 8.27
C GLY A 87 7.31 -3.41 7.54
N THR A 88 6.71 -3.02 6.41
CA THR A 88 5.82 -3.89 5.63
C THR A 88 6.52 -5.15 5.17
N ASN A 89 7.85 -5.10 4.96
CA ASN A 89 8.63 -6.29 4.62
C ASN A 89 8.53 -7.39 5.68
N LEU A 90 8.53 -7.04 6.97
CA LEU A 90 8.40 -8.00 8.08
C LEU A 90 7.03 -8.69 8.06
N VAL A 91 5.96 -7.93 7.77
CA VAL A 91 4.61 -8.49 7.64
C VAL A 91 4.52 -9.47 6.48
N LEU A 92 5.07 -9.13 5.33
CA LEU A 92 5.07 -10.01 4.16
C LEU A 92 5.94 -11.25 4.38
N SER A 93 7.09 -11.12 5.04
CA SER A 93 7.94 -12.26 5.38
C SER A 93 7.26 -13.21 6.36
N ALA A 94 6.53 -12.68 7.37
CA ALA A 94 5.82 -13.49 8.35
C ALA A 94 4.77 -14.42 7.71
N ILE A 95 4.11 -13.98 6.63
CA ILE A 95 3.12 -14.80 5.90
C ILE A 95 3.79 -15.96 5.12
N HIS A 96 5.09 -15.88 4.82
CA HIS A 96 5.81 -16.95 4.11
C HIS A 96 6.65 -17.83 5.02
N SER A 97 7.41 -17.19 5.89
CA SER A 97 8.52 -17.78 6.65
C SER A 97 8.13 -18.14 8.08
N GLY A 98 6.94 -17.70 8.54
CA GLY A 98 6.52 -17.83 9.93
C GLY A 98 7.23 -16.86 10.88
N ASP A 99 7.90 -15.83 10.35
CA ASP A 99 8.59 -14.83 11.15
C ASP A 99 7.64 -14.20 12.17
N GLU A 100 8.17 -13.91 13.37
CA GLU A 100 7.38 -13.38 14.46
C GLU A 100 7.15 -11.86 14.31
N ILE A 101 5.89 -11.44 14.13
CA ILE A 101 5.52 -10.01 14.18
C ILE A 101 5.18 -9.60 15.63
N PRO A 102 5.95 -8.69 16.27
CA PRO A 102 5.65 -8.25 17.62
C PRO A 102 4.43 -7.31 17.67
N LEU A 103 3.60 -7.41 18.71
CA LEU A 103 2.43 -6.54 18.90
C LEU A 103 2.81 -5.06 19.07
N ARG A 104 3.99 -4.78 19.65
CA ARG A 104 4.53 -3.41 19.84
C ARG A 104 4.75 -2.66 18.54
N MET A 105 4.85 -3.35 17.40
CA MET A 105 4.95 -2.71 16.09
C MET A 105 3.73 -1.83 15.80
N ALA A 106 2.52 -2.25 16.18
CA ALA A 106 1.29 -1.51 15.90
C ALA A 106 1.26 -0.09 16.50
N PRO A 107 1.46 0.11 17.82
CA PRO A 107 1.52 1.47 18.39
C PRO A 107 2.75 2.26 17.91
N LEU A 108 3.88 1.60 17.64
CA LEU A 108 5.08 2.25 17.09
C LEU A 108 4.82 2.85 15.71
N ILE A 109 4.30 2.06 14.76
CA ILE A 109 4.04 2.55 13.39
C ILE A 109 2.93 3.61 13.38
N PHE A 110 1.92 3.46 14.24
CA PHE A 110 0.89 4.47 14.45
C PHE A 110 1.51 5.82 14.84
N LEU A 111 2.24 5.87 15.96
CA LEU A 111 2.77 7.12 16.48
C LEU A 111 3.86 7.71 15.59
N SER A 112 4.76 6.87 15.08
CA SER A 112 5.87 7.34 14.23
C SER A 112 5.39 7.91 12.90
N THR A 113 4.34 7.35 12.28
CA THR A 113 3.76 7.92 11.06
C THR A 113 3.10 9.27 11.35
N LEU A 114 2.39 9.41 12.49
CA LEU A 114 1.85 10.70 12.91
C LEU A 114 2.94 11.76 13.09
N ILE A 115 4.06 11.41 13.72
CA ILE A 115 5.21 12.32 13.90
C ILE A 115 5.81 12.72 12.55
N THR A 116 6.02 11.75 11.64
CA THR A 116 6.52 12.03 10.29
C THR A 116 5.62 13.03 9.57
N HIS A 117 4.30 12.83 9.63
CA HIS A 117 3.35 13.70 8.95
C HIS A 117 3.18 15.07 9.61
N LEU A 118 3.19 15.14 10.94
CA LEU A 118 3.07 16.40 11.69
C LEU A 118 4.19 17.37 11.33
N PHE A 119 5.42 16.87 11.23
CA PHE A 119 6.58 17.69 10.90
C PHE A 119 6.91 17.72 9.40
N GLY A 120 6.03 17.18 8.55
CA GLY A 120 6.14 17.36 7.09
C GLY A 120 7.10 16.42 6.37
N GLY A 121 7.44 15.26 6.92
CA GLY A 121 8.11 14.20 6.15
C GLY A 121 7.22 13.74 4.97
N SER A 122 7.82 13.50 3.81
CA SER A 122 7.08 12.96 2.65
C SER A 122 6.91 11.45 2.80
N ALA A 123 5.74 11.04 3.27
CA ALA A 123 5.33 9.66 3.39
C ALA A 123 3.82 9.53 3.16
N GLY A 124 3.37 8.30 2.94
CA GLY A 124 1.97 7.89 2.96
C GLY A 124 1.59 7.24 4.29
N ARG A 125 0.35 6.74 4.37
CA ARG A 125 -0.20 6.14 5.60
C ARG A 125 -0.65 4.69 5.40
N GLU A 126 -0.76 4.24 4.16
CA GLU A 126 -1.35 2.96 3.77
C GLU A 126 -0.38 1.79 4.02
N GLY A 127 0.92 1.99 3.75
CA GLY A 127 1.97 1.03 4.16
C GLY A 127 2.03 0.85 5.68
N ALA A 128 1.89 1.95 6.42
CA ALA A 128 1.77 1.93 7.89
C ALA A 128 0.50 1.20 8.36
N ALA A 129 -0.62 1.36 7.64
CA ALA A 129 -1.86 0.65 7.93
C ALA A 129 -1.72 -0.87 7.74
N LEU A 130 -1.01 -1.31 6.70
CA LEU A 130 -0.73 -2.73 6.48
C LEU A 130 0.13 -3.31 7.60
N GLN A 131 1.13 -2.55 8.07
CA GLN A 131 1.97 -2.94 9.20
C GLN A 131 1.16 -3.06 10.49
N LEU A 132 0.37 -2.04 10.79
CA LEU A 132 -0.54 -2.00 11.93
C LEU A 132 -1.50 -3.19 11.90
N GLY A 133 -2.18 -3.40 10.76
CA GLY A 133 -3.14 -4.48 10.57
C GLY A 133 -2.49 -5.85 10.68
N GLY A 134 -1.32 -6.04 10.08
CA GLY A 134 -0.57 -7.29 10.15
C GLY A 134 -0.09 -7.63 11.56
N SER A 135 0.40 -6.64 12.32
CA SER A 135 0.83 -6.81 13.71
C SER A 135 -0.33 -7.19 14.65
N ILE A 136 -1.46 -6.49 14.55
CA ILE A 136 -2.65 -6.80 15.35
C ILE A 136 -3.24 -8.15 14.92
N GLY A 137 -3.32 -8.41 13.61
CA GLY A 137 -3.79 -9.69 13.06
C GLY A 137 -2.95 -10.88 13.54
N ASN A 138 -1.62 -10.77 13.51
CA ASN A 138 -0.72 -11.79 14.05
C ASN A 138 -0.99 -12.04 15.54
N SER A 139 -1.18 -10.97 16.30
CA SER A 139 -1.42 -11.05 17.75
C SER A 139 -2.77 -11.68 18.08
N LEU A 140 -3.82 -11.38 17.32
CA LEU A 140 -5.11 -12.07 17.41
C LEU A 140 -4.97 -13.56 17.09
N GLY A 141 -4.21 -13.92 16.04
CA GLY A 141 -3.93 -15.31 15.70
C GLY A 141 -3.25 -16.08 16.83
N ARG A 142 -2.28 -15.45 17.52
CA ARG A 142 -1.64 -15.99 18.72
C ARG A 142 -2.59 -16.12 19.91
N LEU A 143 -3.38 -15.07 20.17
CA LEU A 143 -4.36 -15.05 21.26
C LEU A 143 -5.37 -16.20 21.13
N PHE A 144 -5.84 -16.47 19.91
CA PHE A 144 -6.76 -17.57 19.62
C PHE A 144 -6.08 -18.92 19.41
N ARG A 145 -4.76 -19.02 19.61
CA ARG A 145 -3.95 -20.26 19.49
C ARG A 145 -4.13 -20.95 18.14
N PHE A 146 -4.14 -20.18 17.06
CA PHE A 146 -4.19 -20.71 15.71
C PHE A 146 -2.86 -21.33 15.28
N ASP A 147 -2.95 -22.32 14.39
CA ASP A 147 -1.76 -22.88 13.74
C ASP A 147 -1.16 -21.87 12.76
N GLU A 148 0.03 -22.17 12.23
CA GLU A 148 0.75 -21.26 11.33
C GLU A 148 -0.11 -20.84 10.12
N LYS A 149 -0.85 -21.78 9.53
CA LYS A 149 -1.67 -21.52 8.34
C LYS A 149 -2.84 -20.58 8.64
N ASP A 150 -3.55 -20.81 9.74
CA ASP A 150 -4.65 -19.95 10.16
C ASP A 150 -4.13 -18.58 10.65
N LYS A 151 -2.92 -18.53 11.23
CA LYS A 151 -2.25 -17.27 11.61
C LYS A 151 -1.97 -16.41 10.38
N HIS A 152 -1.48 -16.99 9.27
CA HIS A 152 -1.28 -16.25 8.01
C HIS A 152 -2.58 -15.63 7.49
N ILE A 153 -3.70 -16.36 7.60
CA ILE A 153 -5.02 -15.83 7.22
C ILE A 153 -5.42 -14.67 8.15
N MET A 154 -5.14 -14.74 9.45
CA MET A 154 -5.41 -13.65 10.39
C MET A 154 -4.57 -12.39 10.13
N ILE A 155 -3.30 -12.55 9.75
CA ILE A 155 -2.44 -11.44 9.33
C ILE A 155 -3.05 -10.76 8.09
N MET A 156 -3.43 -11.54 7.07
CA MET A 156 -4.08 -11.01 5.86
C MET A 156 -5.41 -10.32 6.18
N CYS A 157 -6.25 -10.88 7.05
CA CYS A 157 -7.49 -10.25 7.50
C CYS A 157 -7.25 -8.89 8.16
N GLY A 158 -6.20 -8.80 8.98
CA GLY A 158 -5.83 -7.55 9.64
C GLY A 158 -5.30 -6.50 8.67
N MET A 159 -4.45 -6.90 7.72
CA MET A 159 -4.01 -6.04 6.62
C MET A 159 -5.21 -5.50 5.82
N SER A 160 -6.15 -6.39 5.45
CA SER A 160 -7.36 -6.02 4.73
C SER A 160 -8.25 -5.06 5.51
N ALA A 161 -8.46 -5.28 6.81
CA ALA A 161 -9.27 -4.38 7.64
C ALA A 161 -8.65 -2.98 7.75
N ALA A 162 -7.37 -2.90 8.11
CA ALA A 162 -6.69 -1.62 8.28
C ALA A 162 -6.60 -0.83 6.97
N PHE A 163 -6.28 -1.51 5.86
CA PHE A 163 -6.22 -0.88 4.54
C PHE A 163 -7.61 -0.40 4.09
N SER A 164 -8.65 -1.23 4.27
CA SER A 164 -10.03 -0.88 3.91
C SER A 164 -10.57 0.31 4.70
N ALA A 165 -10.36 0.34 6.03
CA ALA A 165 -10.81 1.43 6.89
C ALA A 165 -10.16 2.78 6.54
N LEU A 166 -8.89 2.75 6.10
CA LEU A 166 -8.11 3.96 5.86
C LEU A 166 -8.23 4.48 4.42
N PHE A 167 -8.21 3.55 3.46
CA PHE A 167 -8.19 3.86 2.02
C PHE A 167 -9.60 3.87 1.42
N GLY A 168 -10.56 3.20 2.05
CA GLY A 168 -11.97 3.19 1.63
C GLY A 168 -12.26 2.37 0.38
N THR A 169 -11.34 1.48 -0.01
CA THR A 169 -11.44 0.58 -1.17
C THR A 169 -11.52 -0.89 -0.71
N PRO A 170 -12.68 -1.36 -0.22
CA PRO A 170 -12.80 -2.71 0.34
C PRO A 170 -12.45 -3.83 -0.63
N MET A 171 -12.74 -3.70 -1.93
CA MET A 171 -12.44 -4.77 -2.91
C MET A 171 -10.93 -4.93 -3.09
N ALA A 172 -10.22 -3.83 -3.29
CA ALA A 172 -8.77 -3.84 -3.34
C ALA A 172 -8.14 -4.29 -2.02
N ALA A 173 -8.65 -3.82 -0.88
CA ALA A 173 -8.15 -4.19 0.44
C ALA A 173 -8.26 -5.69 0.71
N ALA A 174 -9.33 -6.32 0.23
CA ALA A 174 -9.56 -7.75 0.40
C ALA A 174 -8.61 -8.61 -0.44
N ILE A 175 -8.15 -8.12 -1.59
CA ILE A 175 -7.29 -8.88 -2.53
C ILE A 175 -5.80 -8.56 -2.34
N PHE A 176 -5.46 -7.33 -1.95
CA PHE A 176 -4.06 -6.89 -1.89
C PHE A 176 -3.15 -7.80 -1.06
N PRO A 177 -3.51 -8.20 0.18
CA PRO A 177 -2.65 -9.10 0.96
C PRO A 177 -2.48 -10.49 0.33
N LEU A 178 -3.45 -10.96 -0.48
CA LEU A 178 -3.37 -12.27 -1.15
C LEU A 178 -2.45 -12.21 -2.37
N GLU A 179 -2.32 -11.05 -3.00
CA GLU A 179 -1.56 -10.87 -4.24
C GLU A 179 -0.13 -10.35 -3.98
N VAL A 180 0.03 -9.39 -3.08
CA VAL A 180 1.33 -8.73 -2.83
C VAL A 180 2.35 -9.63 -2.15
N VAL A 181 1.89 -10.64 -1.40
CA VAL A 181 2.73 -11.58 -0.68
C VAL A 181 3.57 -12.42 -1.67
N SER A 182 2.91 -13.16 -2.55
CA SER A 182 3.57 -14.05 -3.53
C SER A 182 3.11 -13.72 -4.95
N VAL A 183 3.94 -13.01 -5.71
CA VAL A 183 3.62 -12.68 -7.10
C VAL A 183 3.54 -13.96 -7.93
N GLY A 184 2.36 -14.21 -8.50
CA GLY A 184 2.04 -15.41 -9.27
C GLY A 184 1.28 -16.50 -8.49
N ILE A 185 1.03 -16.33 -7.20
CA ILE A 185 0.23 -17.26 -6.38
C ILE A 185 -0.77 -16.48 -5.53
N MET A 186 -2.07 -16.79 -5.65
CA MET A 186 -3.11 -16.24 -4.76
C MET A 186 -3.66 -17.30 -3.80
N HIS A 187 -3.62 -17.01 -2.50
CA HIS A 187 -4.12 -17.89 -1.45
C HIS A 187 -5.64 -17.74 -1.25
N TYR A 188 -6.43 -18.37 -2.12
CA TYR A 188 -7.90 -18.29 -2.07
C TYR A 188 -8.55 -18.77 -0.77
N SER A 189 -7.83 -19.53 0.07
CA SER A 189 -8.30 -19.88 1.42
C SER A 189 -8.54 -18.67 2.31
N ALA A 190 -7.84 -17.56 2.06
CA ALA A 190 -7.98 -16.31 2.80
C ALA A 190 -9.05 -15.37 2.20
N LEU A 191 -9.62 -15.69 1.03
CA LEU A 191 -10.50 -14.79 0.29
C LEU A 191 -11.74 -14.40 1.10
N VAL A 192 -12.54 -15.38 1.53
CA VAL A 192 -13.76 -15.12 2.32
C VAL A 192 -13.43 -14.37 3.62
N PRO A 193 -12.43 -14.79 4.41
CA PRO A 193 -12.02 -14.04 5.59
C PRO A 193 -11.65 -12.57 5.31
N CYS A 194 -10.79 -12.33 4.32
CA CYS A 194 -10.30 -10.99 4.00
C CYS A 194 -11.41 -10.09 3.46
N VAL A 195 -12.32 -10.62 2.64
CA VAL A 195 -13.49 -9.89 2.13
C VAL A 195 -14.40 -9.46 3.28
N ILE A 196 -14.74 -10.36 4.20
CA ILE A 196 -15.59 -10.03 5.35
C ILE A 196 -14.89 -8.96 6.22
N SER A 197 -13.60 -9.15 6.54
CA SER A 197 -12.82 -8.23 7.34
C SER A 197 -12.75 -6.83 6.71
N ALA A 198 -12.49 -6.74 5.40
CA ALA A 198 -12.45 -5.50 4.65
C ALA A 198 -13.81 -4.79 4.60
N LEU A 199 -14.90 -5.51 4.33
CA LEU A 199 -16.24 -4.94 4.24
C LEU A 199 -16.75 -4.43 5.59
N VAL A 200 -16.49 -5.16 6.68
CA VAL A 200 -16.84 -4.72 8.04
C VAL A 200 -16.07 -3.46 8.40
N ALA A 201 -14.76 -3.41 8.12
CA ALA A 201 -13.93 -2.25 8.39
C ALA A 201 -14.35 -1.03 7.53
N HIS A 202 -14.74 -1.24 6.28
CA HIS A 202 -15.30 -0.19 5.42
C HIS A 202 -16.64 0.33 5.94
N GLY A 203 -17.56 -0.56 6.33
CA GLY A 203 -18.84 -0.19 6.93
C GLY A 203 -18.66 0.65 8.20
N LEU A 204 -17.67 0.32 9.03
CA LEU A 204 -17.29 1.15 10.17
C LEU A 204 -16.75 2.52 9.72
N ALA A 205 -15.86 2.57 8.73
CA ALA A 205 -15.32 3.84 8.23
C ALA A 205 -16.45 4.77 7.74
N LEU A 206 -17.41 4.23 6.98
CA LEU A 206 -18.59 4.97 6.54
C LEU A 206 -19.46 5.45 7.71
N TYR A 207 -19.64 4.62 8.75
CA TYR A 207 -20.37 5.02 9.96
C TYR A 207 -19.72 6.22 10.67
N PHE A 208 -18.39 6.33 10.62
CA PHE A 208 -17.63 7.47 11.14
C PHE A 208 -17.48 8.62 10.11
N ASN A 209 -18.25 8.62 9.02
CA ASN A 209 -18.20 9.61 7.93
C ASN A 209 -16.84 9.73 7.23
N ILE A 210 -16.08 8.65 7.19
CA ILE A 210 -14.84 8.56 6.41
C ILE A 210 -15.19 8.11 5.01
N THR A 211 -15.08 9.03 4.05
CA THR A 211 -15.35 8.74 2.64
C THR A 211 -14.05 8.50 1.86
N PRO A 212 -14.05 7.55 0.91
CA PRO A 212 -12.90 7.36 0.02
C PRO A 212 -12.73 8.57 -0.91
N PRO A 213 -11.49 8.91 -1.30
CA PRO A 213 -11.27 9.88 -2.35
C PRO A 213 -11.81 9.34 -3.68
N SER A 214 -12.76 10.06 -4.28
CA SER A 214 -13.27 9.79 -5.62
C SER A 214 -12.75 10.83 -6.60
N PHE A 215 -12.18 10.39 -7.71
CA PHE A 215 -11.71 11.30 -8.76
C PHE A 215 -12.52 11.09 -10.03
N THR A 216 -13.13 12.17 -10.53
CA THR A 216 -13.95 12.12 -11.74
C THR A 216 -13.07 12.26 -12.97
N ILE A 217 -13.21 11.33 -13.91
CA ILE A 217 -12.60 11.44 -15.24
C ILE A 217 -13.60 12.17 -16.14
N LEU A 218 -13.24 13.37 -16.60
CA LEU A 218 -14.15 14.25 -17.34
C LEU A 218 -14.30 13.86 -18.81
N GLU A 219 -13.20 13.40 -19.43
CA GLU A 219 -13.15 13.08 -20.85
C GLU A 219 -12.54 11.69 -21.07
N ILE A 220 -13.40 10.73 -21.43
CA ILE A 220 -13.02 9.37 -21.79
C ILE A 220 -13.26 9.21 -23.30
N PRO A 221 -12.21 9.21 -24.13
CA PRO A 221 -12.35 9.00 -25.56
C PRO A 221 -12.77 7.55 -25.85
N GLU A 222 -13.32 7.33 -27.05
CA GLU A 222 -13.64 5.99 -27.51
C GLU A 222 -12.38 5.12 -27.56
N PHE A 223 -12.50 3.88 -27.07
CA PHE A 223 -11.40 2.94 -27.06
C PHE A 223 -11.17 2.38 -28.47
N GLY A 224 -10.25 3.00 -29.21
CA GLY A 224 -9.77 2.55 -30.52
C GLY A 224 -8.26 2.31 -30.56
N ILE A 225 -7.74 1.89 -31.72
CA ILE A 225 -6.32 1.55 -31.92
C ILE A 225 -5.39 2.70 -31.52
N SER A 226 -5.67 3.93 -31.97
CA SER A 226 -4.86 5.11 -31.65
C SER A 226 -4.79 5.33 -30.14
N SER A 227 -5.94 5.31 -29.47
CA SER A 227 -6.02 5.48 -28.01
C SER A 227 -5.30 4.37 -27.24
N ALA A 228 -5.37 3.12 -27.73
CA ALA A 228 -4.67 1.98 -27.14
C ALA A 228 -3.14 2.11 -27.30
N VAL A 229 -2.66 2.60 -28.44
CA VAL A 229 -1.23 2.89 -28.65
C VAL A 229 -0.75 3.99 -27.70
N THR A 230 -1.49 5.09 -27.59
CA THR A 230 -1.16 6.20 -26.67
C THR A 230 -1.09 5.72 -25.22
N VAL A 231 -2.06 4.92 -24.78
CA VAL A 231 -2.07 4.36 -23.41
C VAL A 231 -0.96 3.32 -23.21
N THR A 232 -0.61 2.54 -24.22
CA THR A 232 0.52 1.60 -24.15
C THR A 232 1.84 2.35 -23.98
N ILE A 233 2.04 3.46 -24.71
CA ILE A 233 3.22 4.32 -24.55
C ILE A 233 3.28 4.87 -23.12
N LEU A 234 2.18 5.43 -22.60
CA LEU A 234 2.10 5.89 -21.23
C LEU A 234 2.43 4.77 -20.23
N ALA A 235 1.91 3.57 -20.42
CA ALA A 235 2.16 2.43 -19.54
C ALA A 235 3.64 1.99 -19.53
N ILE A 236 4.31 1.98 -20.69
CA ILE A 236 5.75 1.72 -20.80
C ILE A 236 6.54 2.76 -19.99
N LEU A 237 6.19 4.04 -20.14
CA LEU A 237 6.85 5.11 -19.41
C LEU A 237 6.57 5.02 -17.89
N CYS A 238 5.34 4.73 -17.48
CA CYS A 238 4.97 4.48 -16.09
C CYS A 238 5.76 3.32 -15.49
N ALA A 239 6.03 2.26 -16.26
CA ALA A 239 6.88 1.15 -15.80
C ALA A 239 8.31 1.62 -15.50
N LEU A 240 8.89 2.47 -16.36
CA LEU A 240 10.22 3.05 -16.14
C LEU A 240 10.25 3.96 -14.90
N VAL A 241 9.22 4.80 -14.71
CA VAL A 241 9.10 5.66 -13.52
C VAL A 241 8.92 4.82 -12.26
N SER A 242 8.20 3.70 -12.33
CA SER A 242 8.07 2.74 -11.22
C SER A 242 9.43 2.19 -10.81
N VAL A 243 10.22 1.73 -11.78
CA VAL A 243 11.59 1.23 -11.54
C VAL A 243 12.48 2.33 -10.95
N LEU A 244 12.41 3.55 -11.49
CA LEU A 244 13.14 4.70 -10.96
C LEU A 244 12.77 4.97 -9.49
N PHE A 245 11.49 4.91 -9.13
CA PHE A 245 11.04 5.12 -7.76
C PHE A 245 11.54 4.04 -6.81
N CYS A 246 11.41 2.75 -7.17
CA CYS A 246 11.93 1.64 -6.38
C CYS A 246 13.44 1.75 -6.15
N ILE A 247 14.21 2.01 -7.22
CA ILE A 247 15.66 2.20 -7.14
C ILE A 247 15.99 3.39 -6.23
N SER A 248 15.28 4.52 -6.36
CA SER A 248 15.53 5.71 -5.56
C SER A 248 15.31 5.45 -4.06
N LEU A 249 14.23 4.74 -3.69
CA LEU A 249 13.96 4.35 -2.31
C LEU A 249 15.08 3.47 -1.75
N HIS A 250 15.41 2.38 -2.45
CA HIS A 250 16.39 1.40 -2.02
C HIS A 250 17.81 1.98 -1.96
N TYR A 251 18.17 2.80 -2.93
CA TYR A 251 19.49 3.42 -3.02
C TYR A 251 19.65 4.52 -1.98
N SER A 252 18.63 5.35 -1.75
CA SER A 252 18.63 6.36 -0.69
C SER A 252 18.89 5.74 0.68
N GLU A 253 18.16 4.66 1.02
CA GLU A 253 18.38 3.95 2.28
C GLU A 253 19.83 3.42 2.40
N ALA A 254 20.36 2.82 1.33
CA ALA A 254 21.73 2.32 1.30
C ALA A 254 22.77 3.44 1.46
N LEU A 255 22.53 4.59 0.82
CA LEU A 255 23.40 5.77 0.86
C LEU A 255 23.47 6.33 2.28
N TYR A 256 22.32 6.53 2.92
CA TYR A 256 22.25 6.97 4.30
C TYR A 256 22.94 6.01 5.26
N ARG A 257 22.72 4.70 5.12
CA ARG A 257 23.40 3.68 5.97
C ARG A 257 24.91 3.66 5.75
N LYS A 258 25.37 3.91 4.52
CA LYS A 258 26.80 3.95 4.17
C LYS A 258 27.51 5.16 4.77
N PHE A 259 26.91 6.35 4.65
CA PHE A 259 27.54 7.60 5.07
C PHE A 259 27.23 7.99 6.52
N ILE A 260 26.05 7.63 7.05
CA ILE A 260 25.61 8.00 8.40
C ILE A 260 25.17 6.74 9.16
N LYS A 261 26.13 6.09 9.82
CA LYS A 261 25.90 4.82 10.54
C LYS A 261 25.00 4.98 11.78
N ASN A 262 25.09 6.12 12.48
CA ASN A 262 24.29 6.36 13.67
C ASN A 262 22.83 6.69 13.26
N PRO A 263 21.83 5.89 13.68
CA PRO A 263 20.45 6.08 13.26
C PRO A 263 19.85 7.41 13.71
N TYR A 264 20.24 7.95 14.88
CA TYR A 264 19.77 9.25 15.36
C TYR A 264 20.27 10.39 14.48
N LEU A 265 21.57 10.40 14.17
CA LEU A 265 22.17 11.40 13.29
C LEU A 265 21.61 11.30 11.86
N ARG A 266 21.36 10.08 11.39
CA ARG A 266 20.77 9.83 10.07
C ARG A 266 19.37 10.42 9.96
N ALA A 267 18.50 10.19 10.95
CA ALA A 267 17.15 10.75 10.97
C ALA A 267 17.16 12.28 11.05
N ALA A 268 18.04 12.85 11.90
CA ALA A 268 18.21 14.30 12.00
C ALA A 268 18.71 14.92 10.68
N ALA A 269 19.74 14.33 10.06
CA ALA A 269 20.29 14.77 8.79
C ALA A 269 19.26 14.69 7.66
N GLY A 270 18.50 13.60 7.57
CA GLY A 270 17.39 13.48 6.62
C GLY A 270 16.33 14.56 6.81
N GLY A 271 15.95 14.85 8.05
CA GLY A 271 15.04 15.96 8.36
C GLY A 271 15.57 17.31 7.89
N CYS A 272 16.86 17.59 8.12
CA CYS A 272 17.50 18.81 7.64
C CYS A 272 17.51 18.90 6.12
N ILE A 273 17.79 17.79 5.42
CA ILE A 273 17.76 17.73 3.95
C ILE A 273 16.36 18.05 3.43
N ILE A 274 15.31 17.47 4.02
CA ILE A 274 13.92 17.75 3.63
C ILE A 274 13.56 19.22 3.87
N ILE A 275 13.98 19.82 5.00
CA ILE A 275 13.78 21.26 5.23
C ILE A 275 14.42 22.09 4.12
N VAL A 276 15.69 21.82 3.79
CA VAL A 276 16.40 22.55 2.73
C VAL A 276 15.68 22.40 1.39
N LEU A 277 15.24 21.18 1.03
CA LEU A 277 14.50 20.95 -0.20
C LEU A 277 13.16 21.69 -0.23
N THR A 278 12.41 21.68 0.88
CA THR A 278 11.16 22.45 1.00
C THR A 278 11.40 23.96 0.82
N LEU A 279 12.47 24.49 1.42
CA LEU A 279 12.82 25.90 1.26
C LEU A 279 13.24 26.26 -0.17
N LEU A 280 13.95 25.37 -0.86
CA LEU A 280 14.34 25.55 -2.27
C LEU A 280 13.14 25.51 -3.22
N VAL A 281 12.18 24.63 -2.97
CA VAL A 281 10.91 24.57 -3.73
C VAL A 281 10.03 25.78 -3.43
N GLY A 282 10.12 26.34 -2.23
CA GLY A 282 9.34 27.50 -1.80
C GLY A 282 7.90 27.19 -1.37
N ASN A 283 7.51 25.91 -1.31
CA ASN A 283 6.21 25.46 -0.83
C ASN A 283 6.30 24.05 -0.22
N GLN A 284 5.21 23.59 0.41
CA GLN A 284 5.12 22.27 1.06
C GLN A 284 4.30 21.22 0.29
N ASP A 285 4.12 21.38 -1.02
CA ASP A 285 3.26 20.51 -1.83
C ASP A 285 3.76 19.06 -1.90
N TYR A 286 5.07 18.86 -1.72
CA TYR A 286 5.71 17.55 -1.73
C TYR A 286 5.86 16.93 -0.34
N ASN A 287 5.57 17.67 0.73
CA ASN A 287 5.59 17.21 2.12
C ASN A 287 4.29 16.44 2.46
N GLY A 288 4.36 15.48 3.39
CA GLY A 288 3.21 14.64 3.75
C GLY A 288 2.75 13.71 2.62
N THR A 289 1.45 13.39 2.59
CA THR A 289 0.87 12.45 1.60
C THR A 289 0.89 13.02 0.18
N GLY A 290 0.48 14.28 0.02
CA GLY A 290 0.34 14.95 -1.27
C GLY A 290 -1.01 14.70 -1.97
N VAL A 291 -2.05 14.27 -1.23
CA VAL A 291 -3.41 14.06 -1.79
C VAL A 291 -3.95 15.30 -2.48
N ASN A 292 -3.69 16.50 -1.95
CA ASN A 292 -4.13 17.76 -2.57
C ASN A 292 -3.58 17.94 -4.00
N ILE A 293 -2.35 17.48 -4.26
CA ILE A 293 -1.76 17.56 -5.60
C ILE A 293 -2.29 16.47 -6.51
N ILE A 294 -2.62 15.28 -5.96
CA ILE A 294 -3.36 14.27 -6.72
C ILE A 294 -4.67 14.88 -7.23
N SER A 295 -5.43 15.57 -6.37
CA SER A 295 -6.65 16.26 -6.79
C SER A 295 -6.39 17.28 -7.91
N LYS A 296 -5.36 18.13 -7.77
CA LYS A 296 -4.97 19.10 -8.82
C LYS A 296 -4.56 18.44 -10.15
N CYS A 297 -4.10 17.18 -10.15
CA CYS A 297 -3.81 16.44 -11.40
C CYS A 297 -5.09 16.19 -12.20
N PHE A 298 -6.23 16.02 -11.53
CA PHE A 298 -7.54 15.91 -12.17
C PHE A 298 -8.12 17.26 -12.61
N ASP A 299 -7.46 18.37 -12.25
CA ASP A 299 -7.75 19.70 -12.78
C ASP A 299 -6.77 20.11 -13.91
N GLY A 300 -5.71 19.33 -14.15
CA GLY A 300 -4.69 19.64 -15.16
C GLY A 300 -3.69 20.75 -14.78
N THR A 301 -3.61 21.14 -13.50
CA THR A 301 -2.90 22.37 -13.05
C THR A 301 -1.57 22.11 -12.33
N VAL A 302 -1.01 20.91 -12.45
CA VAL A 302 0.18 20.49 -11.67
C VAL A 302 1.48 20.77 -12.44
N ALA A 303 2.52 21.18 -11.71
CA ALA A 303 3.86 21.41 -12.26
C ALA A 303 4.43 20.13 -12.94
N PRO A 304 5.04 20.23 -14.13
CA PRO A 304 5.61 19.09 -14.86
C PRO A 304 6.58 18.22 -14.05
N GLU A 305 7.41 18.84 -13.22
CA GLU A 305 8.44 18.18 -12.42
C GLU A 305 7.91 17.53 -11.13
N ALA A 306 6.60 17.66 -10.84
CA ALA A 306 6.02 17.24 -9.56
C ALA A 306 6.26 15.76 -9.24
N PHE A 307 6.18 14.87 -10.25
CA PHE A 307 6.44 13.44 -10.06
C PHE A 307 7.88 13.18 -9.61
N LEU A 308 8.86 13.90 -10.19
CA LEU A 308 10.28 13.76 -9.86
C LEU A 308 10.59 14.30 -8.47
N LEU A 309 10.04 15.47 -8.14
CA LEU A 309 10.18 16.05 -6.81
C LEU A 309 9.58 15.12 -5.74
N LYS A 310 8.41 14.51 -6.00
CA LYS A 310 7.83 13.55 -5.05
C LYS A 310 8.67 12.29 -4.88
N ILE A 311 9.30 11.78 -5.94
CA ILE A 311 10.29 10.67 -5.85
C ILE A 311 11.41 11.06 -4.90
N ILE A 312 12.03 12.23 -5.10
CA ILE A 312 13.17 12.71 -4.31
C ILE A 312 12.78 12.88 -2.84
N PHE A 313 11.71 13.62 -2.57
CA PHE A 313 11.26 13.89 -1.20
C PHE A 313 10.92 12.60 -0.45
N THR A 314 10.21 11.68 -1.08
CA THR A 314 9.81 10.42 -0.45
C THR A 314 10.99 9.49 -0.23
N ALA A 315 11.87 9.35 -1.23
CA ALA A 315 13.08 8.53 -1.12
C ALA A 315 14.03 9.03 -0.03
N LEU A 316 14.23 10.34 0.08
CA LEU A 316 15.10 10.93 1.10
C LEU A 316 14.47 10.88 2.49
N THR A 317 13.15 11.05 2.60
CA THR A 317 12.43 10.94 3.88
C THR A 317 12.52 9.51 4.41
N LEU A 318 12.09 8.51 3.63
CA LEU A 318 12.04 7.13 4.09
C LEU A 318 13.44 6.50 4.20
N GLY A 319 14.37 6.85 3.30
CA GLY A 319 15.75 6.40 3.37
C GLY A 319 16.49 6.87 4.64
N ALA A 320 16.10 8.01 5.21
CA ALA A 320 16.65 8.50 6.48
C ALA A 320 16.12 7.75 7.71
N GLY A 321 15.06 6.94 7.54
CA GLY A 321 14.46 6.13 8.61
C GLY A 321 13.18 6.71 9.21
N PHE A 322 12.58 7.75 8.60
CA PHE A 322 11.22 8.15 8.93
C PHE A 322 10.24 7.03 8.60
N LYS A 323 9.13 6.99 9.35
CA LYS A 323 8.14 5.92 9.24
C LYS A 323 6.87 6.41 8.56
N GLY A 324 6.28 5.54 7.76
CA GLY A 324 5.09 5.78 6.96
C GLY A 324 5.01 4.76 5.82
N GLY A 325 4.06 4.94 4.91
CA GLY A 325 3.90 4.11 3.71
C GLY A 325 4.36 4.78 2.42
N GLU A 326 4.46 4.02 1.35
CA GLU A 326 4.94 4.47 0.03
C GLU A 326 3.81 4.57 -1.00
N ILE A 327 2.64 4.00 -0.68
CA ILE A 327 1.52 3.81 -1.62
C ILE A 327 0.93 5.14 -2.10
N VAL A 328 0.56 6.08 -1.21
CA VAL A 328 0.04 7.37 -1.68
C VAL A 328 1.09 8.23 -2.42
N PRO A 329 2.36 8.30 -1.99
CA PRO A 329 3.41 8.86 -2.83
C PRO A 329 3.49 8.22 -4.22
N THR A 330 3.26 6.92 -4.34
CA THR A 330 3.19 6.23 -5.65
C THR A 330 2.02 6.73 -6.48
N PHE A 331 0.83 6.89 -5.88
CA PHE A 331 -0.32 7.50 -6.56
C PHE A 331 -0.05 8.95 -6.97
N PHE A 332 0.62 9.74 -6.14
CA PHE A 332 1.05 11.09 -6.50
C PHE A 332 1.94 11.07 -7.73
N ILE A 333 2.98 10.25 -7.74
CA ILE A 333 3.94 10.14 -8.84
C ILE A 333 3.20 9.73 -10.12
N GLY A 334 2.30 8.75 -10.02
CA GLY A 334 1.45 8.29 -11.12
C GLY A 334 0.51 9.38 -11.66
N ALA A 335 -0.23 10.05 -10.77
CA ALA A 335 -1.18 11.09 -11.14
C ALA A 335 -0.47 12.26 -11.84
N SER A 336 0.64 12.74 -11.26
CA SER A 336 1.39 13.89 -11.79
C SER A 336 2.11 13.56 -13.10
N PHE A 337 2.73 12.39 -13.21
CA PHE A 337 3.35 11.95 -14.47
C PHE A 337 2.32 11.72 -15.57
N GLY A 338 1.18 11.09 -15.24
CA GLY A 338 0.06 10.90 -16.13
C GLY A 338 -0.56 12.23 -16.59
N CYS A 339 -0.80 13.15 -15.67
CA CYS A 339 -1.29 14.50 -15.97
C CYS A 339 -0.36 15.25 -16.94
N LEU A 340 0.96 15.20 -16.69
CA LEU A 340 1.96 15.77 -17.58
C LEU A 340 1.85 15.17 -18.99
N PHE A 341 1.82 13.83 -19.09
CA PHE A 341 1.70 13.14 -20.38
C PHE A 341 0.42 13.53 -21.11
N GLY A 342 -0.72 13.55 -20.42
CA GLY A 342 -2.01 13.93 -21.01
C GLY A 342 -2.01 15.39 -21.49
N THR A 343 -1.35 16.28 -20.76
CA THR A 343 -1.21 17.70 -21.13
C THR A 343 -0.33 17.89 -22.36
N LEU A 344 0.80 17.17 -22.44
CA LEU A 344 1.72 17.26 -23.58
C LEU A 344 1.18 16.61 -24.86
N THR A 345 0.40 15.53 -24.72
CA THR A 345 -0.16 14.79 -25.87
C THR A 345 -1.52 15.30 -26.32
N GLY A 346 -2.20 16.11 -25.49
CA GLY A 346 -3.56 16.57 -25.75
C GLY A 346 -4.62 15.46 -25.65
N PHE A 347 -4.32 14.31 -25.03
CA PHE A 347 -5.24 13.17 -24.97
C PHE A 347 -6.37 13.38 -23.96
N SER A 348 -6.06 13.36 -22.65
CA SER A 348 -6.95 13.76 -21.55
C SER A 348 -6.12 13.72 -20.26
N PRO A 349 -5.78 14.86 -19.65
CA PRO A 349 -4.97 14.89 -18.42
C PRO A 349 -5.58 14.06 -17.30
N THR A 350 -6.90 14.11 -17.13
CA THR A 350 -7.62 13.37 -16.07
C THR A 350 -7.58 11.86 -16.28
N LEU A 351 -7.75 11.39 -17.51
CA LEU A 351 -7.66 9.97 -17.84
C LEU A 351 -6.22 9.47 -17.70
N CYS A 352 -5.26 10.23 -18.22
CA CYS A 352 -3.85 9.87 -18.09
C CYS A 352 -3.38 9.89 -16.63
N ALA A 353 -3.88 10.79 -15.78
CA ALA A 353 -3.61 10.80 -14.34
C ALA A 353 -4.12 9.51 -13.67
N ALA A 354 -5.37 9.11 -13.94
CA ALA A 354 -5.93 7.85 -13.44
C ALA A 354 -5.14 6.63 -13.92
N ILE A 355 -4.79 6.59 -15.21
CA ILE A 355 -3.94 5.53 -15.79
C ILE A 355 -2.57 5.51 -15.13
N GLY A 356 -1.95 6.67 -14.92
CA GLY A 356 -0.64 6.79 -14.28
C GLY A 356 -0.67 6.30 -12.82
N MET A 357 -1.69 6.68 -12.05
CA MET A 357 -1.90 6.17 -10.69
C MET A 357 -1.96 4.64 -10.66
N ALA A 358 -2.79 4.04 -11.50
CA ALA A 358 -2.99 2.59 -11.55
C ALA A 358 -1.75 1.85 -12.06
N ALA A 359 -1.13 2.35 -13.14
CA ALA A 359 0.02 1.72 -13.78
C ALA A 359 1.26 1.78 -12.89
N ILE A 360 1.56 2.93 -12.26
CA ILE A 360 2.73 3.03 -11.38
C ILE A 360 2.50 2.23 -10.10
N PHE A 361 1.29 2.28 -9.51
CA PHE A 361 0.97 1.43 -8.36
C PHE A 361 1.18 -0.06 -8.67
N CYS A 362 0.71 -0.53 -9.83
CA CYS A 362 0.97 -1.90 -10.27
C CYS A 362 2.46 -2.19 -10.44
N GLY A 363 3.21 -1.28 -11.09
CA GLY A 363 4.62 -1.45 -11.40
C GLY A 363 5.50 -1.57 -10.15
N VAL A 364 5.16 -0.85 -9.08
CA VAL A 364 5.95 -0.88 -7.83
C VAL A 364 5.48 -1.96 -6.84
N THR A 365 4.22 -2.40 -6.91
CA THR A 365 3.66 -3.42 -6.00
C THR A 365 3.59 -4.83 -6.61
N ASN A 366 3.78 -4.96 -7.92
CA ASN A 366 3.59 -6.20 -8.67
C ASN A 366 2.19 -6.84 -8.46
N SER A 367 1.17 -6.02 -8.22
CA SER A 367 -0.20 -6.46 -7.87
C SER A 367 -1.24 -5.98 -8.90
N PRO A 368 -1.31 -6.61 -10.10
CA PRO A 368 -2.19 -6.16 -11.19
C PRO A 368 -3.69 -6.24 -10.87
N ILE A 369 -4.17 -7.29 -10.19
CA ILE A 369 -5.59 -7.44 -9.87
C ILE A 369 -6.00 -6.37 -8.86
N THR A 370 -5.21 -6.17 -7.82
CA THR A 370 -5.44 -5.11 -6.84
C THR A 370 -5.46 -3.74 -7.51
N SER A 371 -4.50 -3.46 -8.40
CA SER A 371 -4.43 -2.17 -9.10
C SER A 371 -5.70 -1.88 -9.91
N LEU A 372 -6.27 -2.92 -10.53
CA LEU A 372 -7.51 -2.80 -11.29
C LEU A 372 -8.70 -2.52 -10.36
N LEU A 373 -8.80 -3.23 -9.24
CA LEU A 373 -9.87 -3.04 -8.25
C LEU A 373 -9.82 -1.65 -7.61
N ILE A 374 -8.62 -1.16 -7.25
CA ILE A 374 -8.42 0.21 -6.77
C ILE A 374 -8.94 1.20 -7.80
N SER A 375 -8.61 0.98 -9.07
CA SER A 375 -9.02 1.89 -10.15
C SER A 375 -10.55 1.96 -10.28
N PHE A 376 -11.25 0.83 -10.16
CA PHE A 376 -12.71 0.82 -10.20
C PHE A 376 -13.34 1.51 -9.00
N GLU A 377 -12.77 1.32 -7.80
CA GLU A 377 -13.29 1.94 -6.58
C GLU A 377 -13.02 3.46 -6.54
N MET A 378 -11.94 3.94 -7.16
CA MET A 378 -11.56 5.37 -7.15
C MET A 378 -12.08 6.17 -8.35
N PHE A 379 -12.18 5.56 -9.53
CA PHE A 379 -12.48 6.25 -10.80
C PHE A 379 -13.76 5.75 -11.49
N GLY A 380 -14.34 4.64 -11.02
CA GLY A 380 -15.46 3.96 -11.68
C GLY A 380 -15.03 3.06 -12.86
N PHE A 381 -16.02 2.46 -13.52
CA PHE A 381 -15.80 1.42 -14.54
C PHE A 381 -15.63 1.96 -15.97
N ALA A 382 -15.92 3.24 -16.21
CA ALA A 382 -15.99 3.79 -17.57
C ALA A 382 -14.65 3.72 -18.33
N ALA A 383 -13.52 3.89 -17.63
CA ALA A 383 -12.18 3.83 -18.23
C ALA A 383 -11.54 2.43 -18.19
N MET A 384 -12.32 1.37 -17.92
CA MET A 384 -11.80 0.01 -17.70
C MET A 384 -10.84 -0.48 -18.78
N PRO A 385 -11.13 -0.36 -20.10
CA PRO A 385 -10.23 -0.89 -21.13
C PRO A 385 -8.84 -0.24 -21.10
N PHE A 386 -8.79 1.07 -20.84
CA PHE A 386 -7.54 1.83 -20.73
C PHE A 386 -6.74 1.43 -19.49
N LEU A 387 -7.40 1.33 -18.34
CA LEU A 387 -6.79 0.93 -17.07
C LEU A 387 -6.23 -0.49 -17.15
N LEU A 388 -7.01 -1.43 -17.67
CA LEU A 388 -6.61 -2.83 -17.83
C LEU A 388 -5.37 -2.96 -18.71
N LEU A 389 -5.37 -2.28 -19.87
CA LEU A 389 -4.24 -2.29 -20.79
C LEU A 389 -2.98 -1.73 -20.13
N ALA A 390 -3.10 -0.57 -19.47
CA ALA A 390 -1.95 0.07 -18.84
C ALA A 390 -1.36 -0.72 -17.68
N ILE A 391 -2.21 -1.31 -16.83
CA ILE A 391 -1.80 -2.19 -15.73
C ILE A 391 -1.06 -3.42 -16.28
N ALA A 392 -1.57 -4.06 -17.33
CA ALA A 392 -0.94 -5.24 -17.92
C ALA A 392 0.47 -4.94 -18.46
N PHE A 393 0.63 -3.85 -19.22
CA PHE A 393 1.93 -3.46 -19.75
C PHE A 393 2.89 -3.00 -18.65
N SER A 394 2.41 -2.21 -17.67
CA SER A 394 3.25 -1.78 -16.55
C SER A 394 3.73 -2.95 -15.70
N TYR A 395 2.84 -3.91 -15.40
CA TYR A 395 3.20 -5.14 -14.70
C TYR A 395 4.29 -5.90 -15.44
N MET A 396 4.13 -6.12 -16.75
CA MET A 396 5.09 -6.87 -17.55
C MET A 396 6.46 -6.16 -17.61
N LEU A 397 6.48 -4.83 -17.77
CA LEU A 397 7.68 -4.07 -18.09
C LEU A 397 8.43 -3.51 -16.87
N SER A 398 7.79 -3.45 -15.70
CA SER A 398 8.45 -3.08 -14.42
C SER A 398 9.51 -4.11 -13.97
N GLY A 399 9.63 -5.24 -14.66
CA GLY A 399 10.64 -6.26 -14.37
C GLY A 399 10.43 -6.90 -13.00
N TYR A 400 11.51 -7.10 -12.25
CA TYR A 400 11.46 -7.70 -10.90
C TYR A 400 11.71 -6.67 -9.79
N TYR A 401 11.51 -5.38 -10.08
CA TYR A 401 11.61 -4.32 -9.06
C TYR A 401 10.33 -4.26 -8.24
N GLY A 402 10.43 -3.80 -6.99
CA GLY A 402 9.26 -3.58 -6.15
C GLY A 402 9.56 -2.80 -4.88
N LEU A 403 8.52 -2.27 -4.25
CA LEU A 403 8.63 -1.54 -2.97
C LEU A 403 9.10 -2.45 -1.82
N TYR A 404 8.77 -3.73 -1.89
CA TYR A 404 8.96 -4.67 -0.79
C TYR A 404 9.99 -5.71 -1.19
N ARG A 405 11.21 -5.63 -0.66
CA ARG A 405 12.31 -6.61 -0.88
C ARG A 405 11.96 -8.04 -0.44
N SER A 406 11.06 -8.20 0.52
CA SER A 406 10.62 -9.54 0.96
C SER A 406 9.55 -10.17 0.07
N GLN A 407 9.00 -9.42 -0.89
CA GLN A 407 8.07 -9.95 -1.88
C GLN A 407 8.77 -11.01 -2.74
N LYS A 408 8.15 -12.19 -2.85
CA LYS A 408 8.64 -13.29 -3.69
C LYS A 408 7.90 -13.32 -5.01
N ILE A 409 8.65 -13.42 -6.10
CA ILE A 409 8.15 -13.62 -7.45
C ILE A 409 8.34 -15.09 -7.80
N MET A 410 7.23 -15.82 -7.76
CA MET A 410 7.22 -17.28 -7.87
C MET A 410 7.35 -17.73 -9.32
N TYR A 411 6.71 -17.01 -10.24
CA TYR A 411 6.74 -17.27 -11.68
C TYR A 411 7.27 -16.07 -12.46
N SER A 412 7.97 -16.34 -13.55
CA SER A 412 8.48 -15.29 -14.45
C SER A 412 7.34 -14.51 -15.09
N LYS A 413 7.52 -13.20 -15.21
CA LYS A 413 6.58 -12.31 -15.90
C LYS A 413 6.57 -12.50 -17.42
N PHE A 414 7.61 -13.14 -17.97
CA PHE A 414 7.82 -13.26 -19.42
C PHE A 414 7.66 -14.68 -19.95
N LYS A 415 7.79 -15.68 -19.07
CA LYS A 415 7.70 -17.11 -19.41
C LYS A 415 6.97 -17.83 -18.29
N THR A 416 6.23 -18.88 -18.61
CA THR A 416 5.52 -19.74 -17.65
C THR A 416 6.50 -20.69 -16.92
N SER A 417 7.56 -20.12 -16.33
CA SER A 417 8.61 -20.84 -15.61
C SER A 417 8.65 -20.39 -14.15
N TYR A 418 8.79 -21.37 -13.24
CA TYR A 418 9.05 -21.12 -11.84
C TYR A 418 10.45 -20.54 -11.62
N ILE A 419 10.56 -19.46 -10.85
CA ILE A 419 11.84 -18.76 -10.61
C ILE A 419 12.14 -18.46 -9.13
N ASN A 420 11.12 -18.37 -8.26
CA ASN A 420 11.24 -18.08 -6.82
C ASN A 420 12.31 -17.03 -6.47
N LYS A 421 12.15 -15.82 -7.02
CA LYS A 421 13.12 -14.73 -6.89
C LYS A 421 12.58 -13.64 -5.97
N GLN A 422 13.43 -13.03 -5.16
CA GLN A 422 13.09 -11.79 -4.46
C GLN A 422 13.09 -10.59 -5.41
N THR A 423 12.32 -9.57 -5.07
CA THR A 423 12.32 -8.28 -5.76
C THR A 423 13.63 -7.51 -5.53
N HIS A 424 13.95 -6.64 -6.49
CA HIS A 424 15.11 -5.73 -6.46
C HIS A 424 14.75 -4.34 -5.96
#